data_AF-X0Y2I3-F1
#
_entry.id   AF-X0Y2I3-F1
#
_cell.length_a   1.000
_cell.length_b   1.000
_cell.length_c   1.000
_cell.angle_alpha   90.00
_cell.angle_beta   90.00
_cell.angle_gamma   90.00
#
_symmetry.space_group_name_H-M   'P 1'
#
loop_
_entity.id
_entity.type
_entity.pdbx_description
1 polymer ?
#
loop_
_entity_poly.entity_id
_entity_poly.type
_entity_poly.pdbx_seq_one_letter_code
_entity_poly.pdbx_strand_id
1 'polypeptide(L)'
;MEREFVCIICPNGCRIKVEYKGTNIKNIKGDECPEGKDYVKNEITNPLRVFTGSVLVENGDFSLVGVKTPVPIPKKYLKKIGEITHHLKVDAPVEIGQIV
;
A
#
# COMPACT_ATOMS: atom_id res chain seq x y z
N MET A 1 -9.50 -11.45 -20.40
CA MET A 1 -8.23 -10.75 -20.62
C MET A 1 -7.15 -11.55 -19.93
N GLU A 2 -5.96 -11.62 -20.53
CA GLU A 2 -4.78 -12.21 -19.93
C GLU A 2 -3.80 -11.07 -19.58
N ARG A 3 -3.18 -11.13 -18.40
CA ARG A 3 -2.18 -10.17 -17.96
C ARG A 3 -1.07 -10.87 -17.17
N GLU A 4 0.15 -10.42 -17.36
CA GLU A 4 1.31 -10.84 -16.56
C GLU A 4 1.62 -9.82 -15.47
N PHE A 5 1.97 -10.31 -14.28
CA PHE A 5 2.38 -9.54 -13.12
C PHE A 5 3.75 -10.04 -12.64
N VAL A 6 4.57 -9.12 -12.15
CA VAL A 6 5.74 -9.46 -11.34
C VAL A 6 5.34 -9.31 -9.88
N CYS A 7 5.46 -10.39 -9.10
CA CYS A 7 5.24 -10.33 -7.66
C CYS A 7 6.28 -9.42 -7.01
N ILE A 8 5.84 -8.45 -6.20
CA ILE A 8 6.72 -7.50 -5.51
C ILE A 8 6.80 -7.73 -4.00
N ILE A 9 6.24 -8.84 -3.51
CA ILE A 9 6.16 -9.13 -2.07
C ILE A 9 7.52 -9.56 -1.51
N CYS A 10 8.31 -10.29 -2.31
CA CYS A 10 9.61 -10.82 -1.90
C CYS A 10 10.64 -10.64 -3.03
N PRO A 11 11.95 -10.77 -2.75
CA PRO A 11 13.00 -10.52 -3.74
C PRO A 11 13.04 -11.53 -4.90
N ASN A 12 12.34 -12.67 -4.81
CA ASN A 12 12.30 -13.67 -5.88
C ASN A 12 11.61 -13.16 -7.14
N GLY A 13 10.64 -12.24 -7.02
CA GLY A 13 10.06 -11.57 -8.18
C GLY A 13 9.34 -12.51 -9.17
N CYS A 14 8.59 -13.51 -8.68
CA CYS A 14 7.94 -14.49 -9.55
C CYS A 14 7.01 -13.84 -10.60
N ARG A 15 7.02 -14.38 -11.83
CA ARG A 15 6.20 -13.91 -12.94
C ARG A 15 4.89 -14.70 -12.98
N ILE A 16 3.79 -14.02 -12.69
CA ILE A 16 2.47 -14.62 -12.51
C ILE A 16 1.57 -14.17 -13.66
N LYS A 17 1.07 -15.13 -14.45
CA LYS A 17 0.09 -14.90 -15.51
C LYS A 17 -1.32 -15.14 -14.98
N VAL A 18 -2.24 -14.26 -15.34
CA VAL A 18 -3.63 -14.30 -14.87
C VAL A 18 -4.60 -14.13 -16.01
N GLU A 19 -5.59 -15.01 -16.06
CA GLU A 19 -6.76 -14.89 -16.92
C GLU A 19 -7.95 -14.42 -16.09
N TYR A 20 -8.54 -13.28 -16.45
CA TYR A 20 -9.66 -12.70 -15.70
C TYR A 20 -10.64 -11.94 -16.60
N LYS A 21 -11.84 -11.65 -16.07
CA LYS A 21 -12.86 -10.80 -16.70
C LYS A 21 -13.45 -9.87 -15.63
N GLY A 22 -13.14 -8.56 -15.72
CA GLY A 22 -13.50 -7.60 -14.67
C GLY A 22 -12.72 -7.91 -13.39
N THR A 23 -13.43 -8.23 -12.31
CA THR A 23 -12.83 -8.70 -11.05
C THR A 23 -12.85 -10.23 -10.89
N ASN A 24 -13.46 -10.95 -11.85
CA ASN A 24 -13.57 -12.40 -11.77
C ASN A 24 -12.32 -13.08 -12.36
N ILE A 25 -11.56 -13.76 -11.52
CA ILE A 25 -10.33 -14.45 -11.89
C ILE A 25 -10.66 -15.89 -12.29
N LYS A 26 -10.30 -16.28 -13.51
CA LYS A 26 -10.50 -17.64 -14.03
C LYS A 26 -9.33 -18.55 -13.70
N ASN A 27 -8.11 -18.04 -13.83
CA ASN A 27 -6.90 -18.83 -13.75
C ASN A 27 -5.70 -17.97 -13.31
N ILE A 28 -4.84 -18.51 -12.45
CA ILE A 28 -3.57 -17.91 -12.03
C ILE A 28 -2.49 -18.98 -12.18
N LYS A 29 -1.38 -18.64 -12.82
CA LYS A 29 -0.22 -19.54 -13.03
C LYS A 29 1.09 -18.79 -12.82
N GLY A 30 2.10 -19.48 -12.28
CA GLY A 30 3.44 -18.93 -12.06
C GLY A 30 3.67 -18.34 -10.66
N ASP A 31 2.70 -18.49 -9.76
CA ASP A 31 2.90 -18.22 -8.33
C ASP A 31 3.73 -19.33 -7.68
N GLU A 32 4.78 -18.94 -6.95
CA GLU A 32 5.63 -19.85 -6.18
C GLU A 32 5.24 -19.91 -4.70
N CYS A 33 4.34 -19.03 -4.25
CA CYS A 33 3.85 -18.98 -2.88
C CYS A 33 2.42 -18.43 -2.79
N PRO A 34 1.69 -18.71 -1.68
CA PRO A 34 0.34 -18.18 -1.46
C PRO A 34 0.27 -16.65 -1.47
N GLU A 35 1.30 -15.98 -0.94
CA GLU A 35 1.34 -14.51 -0.87
C GLU A 35 1.41 -13.86 -2.26
N GLY A 36 2.15 -14.45 -3.19
CA GLY A 36 2.23 -13.97 -4.58
C GLY A 36 0.88 -14.08 -5.29
N LYS A 37 0.17 -15.19 -5.07
CA LYS A 37 -1.18 -15.39 -5.59
C LYS A 37 -2.16 -14.36 -5.02
N ASP A 38 -2.11 -14.10 -3.72
CA ASP A 38 -3.00 -13.14 -3.06
C ASP A 38 -2.68 -11.69 -3.42
N TYR A 39 -1.40 -11.35 -3.59
CA TYR A 39 -0.97 -10.06 -4.14
C TYR A 39 -1.63 -9.80 -5.50
N VAL A 40 -1.53 -10.76 -6.42
CA VAL A 40 -2.06 -10.62 -7.77
C VAL A 40 -3.59 -10.56 -7.79
N LYS A 41 -4.27 -11.34 -6.95
CA LYS A 41 -5.74 -11.23 -6.76
C LYS A 41 -6.12 -9.83 -6.29
N ASN A 42 -5.41 -9.28 -5.29
CA ASN A 42 -5.65 -7.94 -4.78
C ASN A 42 -5.40 -6.88 -5.85
N GLU A 43 -4.34 -7.02 -6.65
CA GLU A 43 -4.02 -6.06 -7.72
C GLU A 43 -5.09 -6.01 -8.83
N ILE A 44 -5.86 -7.08 -9.03
CA ILE A 44 -6.98 -7.12 -9.98
C ILE A 44 -8.27 -6.59 -9.36
N THR A 45 -8.53 -6.93 -8.10
CA THR A 45 -9.84 -6.68 -7.46
C THR A 45 -9.89 -5.36 -6.71
N ASN A 46 -8.86 -5.06 -5.91
CA ASN A 46 -8.76 -3.86 -5.09
C ASN A 46 -7.29 -3.65 -4.63
N PRO A 47 -6.44 -2.99 -5.44
CA PRO A 47 -5.03 -2.84 -5.13
C PRO A 47 -4.81 -2.21 -3.75
N LEU A 48 -4.01 -2.86 -2.90
CA LEU A 48 -3.71 -2.39 -1.55
C LEU A 48 -2.28 -1.88 -1.45
N ARG A 49 -2.04 -0.79 -0.72
CA ARG A 49 -0.70 -0.25 -0.43
C ARG A 49 -0.67 0.35 0.96
N VAL A 50 0.48 0.29 1.62
CA VAL A 50 0.72 1.06 2.85
C VAL A 50 0.83 2.53 2.45
N PHE A 51 0.04 3.40 3.09
CA PHE A 51 0.24 4.83 2.92
C PHE A 51 1.49 5.24 3.67
N THR A 52 2.35 6.02 3.04
CA THR A 52 3.52 6.65 3.63
C THR A 52 3.48 8.13 3.26
N GLY A 53 3.52 8.99 4.26
CA GLY A 53 3.46 10.44 4.07
C GLY A 53 4.13 11.17 5.22
N SER A 54 3.82 12.45 5.37
CA SER A 54 4.31 13.28 6.46
C SER A 54 3.21 14.17 7.01
N VAL A 55 3.33 14.54 8.27
CA VAL A 55 2.49 15.55 8.94
C VAL A 55 3.38 16.64 9.52
N LEU A 56 2.83 17.85 9.65
CA LEU A 56 3.55 18.99 10.25
C LEU A 56 3.72 18.76 11.75
N VAL A 57 4.91 19.10 12.25
CA VAL A 57 5.21 19.06 13.68
C VAL A 57 5.46 20.47 14.16
N GLU A 58 4.77 20.87 15.22
CA GLU A 58 4.99 22.13 15.92
C GLU A 58 5.86 21.90 17.16
N ASN A 59 6.62 22.92 17.55
CA ASN A 59 7.46 22.92 18.76
C ASN A 59 8.57 21.85 18.81
N GLY A 60 8.93 21.24 17.68
CA GLY A 60 10.02 20.26 17.57
C GLY A 60 11.22 20.76 16.76
N ASP A 61 12.33 20.02 16.82
CA ASP A 61 13.55 20.31 16.05
C ASP A 61 13.36 20.16 14.53
N PHE A 62 12.36 19.37 14.11
CA PHE A 62 12.00 19.12 12.72
C PHE A 62 10.57 19.55 12.45
N SER A 63 10.32 20.13 11.26
CA SER A 63 8.99 20.61 10.85
C SER A 63 8.05 19.52 10.33
N LEU A 64 8.55 18.30 10.11
CA LEU A 64 7.81 17.19 9.56
C LEU A 64 8.20 15.88 10.24
N VAL A 65 7.23 14.99 10.45
CA VAL A 65 7.45 13.60 10.85
C VAL A 65 6.79 12.66 9.86
N GLY A 66 7.46 11.54 9.57
CA GLY A 66 6.94 10.50 8.70
C GLY A 66 5.82 9.71 9.37
N VAL A 67 4.70 9.56 8.66
CA VAL A 67 3.57 8.73 9.11
C VAL A 67 3.33 7.61 8.11
N LYS A 68 2.84 6.48 8.62
CA LYS A 68 2.39 5.38 7.77
C LYS A 68 1.13 4.73 8.33
N THR A 69 0.32 4.14 7.46
CA THR A 69 -0.75 3.26 7.93
C THR A 69 -0.15 1.97 8.51
N PRO A 70 -0.74 1.41 9.58
CA PRO A 70 -0.24 0.17 10.18
C PRO A 70 -0.46 -1.04 9.25
N VAL A 71 -1.46 -0.94 8.36
CA VAL A 71 -1.82 -1.98 7.39
C VAL A 71 -1.99 -1.39 5.98
N PRO A 72 -1.88 -2.21 4.92
CA PRO A 72 -2.22 -1.79 3.56
C PRO A 72 -3.68 -1.36 3.45
N ILE A 73 -3.92 -0.28 2.71
CA ILE A 73 -5.24 0.27 2.43
C ILE A 73 -5.48 0.34 0.92
N PRO A 74 -6.75 0.43 0.46
CA PRO A 74 -7.04 0.56 -0.97
C PRO A 74 -6.34 1.76 -1.60
N LYS A 75 -5.62 1.52 -2.71
CA LYS A 75 -4.83 2.51 -3.45
C LYS A 75 -5.61 3.77 -3.79
N LYS A 76 -6.91 3.62 -4.07
CA LYS A 76 -7.83 4.73 -4.35
C LYS A 76 -7.91 5.79 -3.23
N TYR A 77 -7.58 5.43 -1.99
CA TYR A 77 -7.61 6.35 -0.85
C TYR A 77 -6.28 7.06 -0.59
N LEU A 78 -5.17 6.64 -1.18
CA LEU A 78 -3.85 7.20 -0.90
C LEU A 78 -3.80 8.72 -1.13
N LYS A 79 -4.40 9.19 -2.23
CA LYS A 79 -4.44 10.62 -2.56
C LYS A 79 -5.25 11.40 -1.52
N LYS A 80 -6.45 10.90 -1.17
CA LYS A 80 -7.32 11.54 -0.17
C LYS A 80 -6.66 11.62 1.21
N ILE A 81 -5.93 10.58 1.63
CA ILE A 81 -5.22 10.58 2.91
C ILE A 81 -4.04 11.54 2.86
N GLY A 82 -3.33 11.63 1.73
CA GLY A 82 -2.30 12.65 1.51
C GLY A 82 -2.84 14.07 1.69
N GLU A 83 -4.00 14.38 1.10
CA GLU A 83 -4.67 15.67 1.24
C GLU A 83 -5.07 15.97 2.69
N ILE A 84 -5.60 14.97 3.42
CA ILE A 84 -5.97 15.13 4.83
C ILE A 84 -4.72 15.37 5.69
N THR A 85 -3.70 14.51 5.55
CA THR A 85 -2.46 14.58 6.34
C THR A 85 -1.68 15.88 6.12
N HIS A 86 -1.76 16.46 4.92
CA HIS A 86 -1.14 17.76 4.62
C HIS A 86 -1.66 18.90 5.50
N HIS A 87 -2.90 18.81 5.98
CA HIS A 87 -3.52 19.81 6.85
C HIS A 87 -3.45 19.46 8.34
N LEU A 88 -2.88 18.30 8.70
CA LEU A 88 -2.71 17.89 10.10
C LEU A 88 -1.42 18.47 10.69
N LYS A 89 -1.51 18.76 11.99
CA LYS A 89 -0.41 19.23 12.82
C LYS A 89 -0.38 18.43 14.10
N VAL A 90 0.81 18.10 14.57
CA VAL A 90 1.05 17.45 15.86
C VAL A 90 2.09 18.23 16.64
N ASP A 91 1.98 18.23 17.97
CA ASP A 91 2.97 18.85 18.84
C ASP A 91 4.09 17.86 19.17
N ALA A 92 5.33 18.37 19.22
CA ALA A 92 6.44 17.63 19.79
C ALA A 92 6.31 17.53 21.33
N PRO A 93 6.83 16.45 21.95
CA PRO A 93 7.52 15.32 21.32
C PRO A 93 6.55 14.33 20.65
N VAL A 94 6.99 13.72 19.55
CA VAL A 94 6.26 12.65 18.85
C VAL A 94 7.05 11.34 18.95
N GLU A 95 6.38 10.27 19.36
CA GLU A 95 6.99 8.94 19.52
C GLU A 95 6.73 8.01 18.33
N ILE A 96 7.63 7.05 18.11
CA ILE A 96 7.43 6.01 17.08
C ILE A 96 6.20 5.18 17.46
N GLY A 97 5.23 5.13 16.55
CA GLY A 97 3.99 4.38 16.75
C GLY A 97 2.85 5.21 17.36
N GLN A 98 3.08 6.49 17.67
CA GLN A 98 2.03 7.42 18.06
C GLN A 98 0.97 7.53 16.97
N ILE A 99 -0.30 7.45 17.36
CA ILE A 99 -1.44 7.57 16.46
C ILE A 99 -1.73 9.06 16.25
N VAL A 100 -1.85 9.46 14.99
CA VAL A 100 -2.13 10.82 14.51
C VAL A 100 -3.52 10.89 13.90
#